data_AF-A0A2E0TLM8-F1
#
_entry.id   AF-A0A2E0TLM8-F1
#
_cell.length_a   1.000
_cell.length_b   1.000
_cell.length_c   1.000
_cell.angle_alpha   90.00
_cell.angle_beta   90.00
_cell.angle_gamma   90.00
#
_symmetry.space_group_name_H-M   'P 1'
#
loop_
_entity.id
_entity.type
_entity.pdbx_description
1 polymer ?
#
loop_
_entity_poly.entity_id
_entity_poly.type
_entity_poly.pdbx_seq_one_letter_code
_entity_poly.pdbx_strand_id
1 'polypeptide(L)'
;MRRTAPFFAGLLALPLVLAGCDDEPAAEPETPATQEPAEEPTAEAEATEPPGPPEDNSEACARMVMVAWQGAAHAPETITRSKEEARERAEALRARVEGGEALAEVAREESDAPSSAARGGAIGTFAREDWPALHGALEEPLFAVGVGALTPVIEADYGYAFAERCAVEKVHTRHILVRYAGAKNAGEEIERTQEEALALTRQLRERIDGGEDFAEVAREHSEDGSAERGGDLGSVGRGLFQPPFEEAAFALEVGALSEPVETVYGFHLIERLPDGEEDAAE
;
A
#
# COMPACT_ATOMS: atom_id res chain seq x y z
N MET A 1 50.86 6.13 4.14
CA MET A 1 51.75 6.84 5.10
C MET A 1 50.86 7.69 6.00
N ARG A 2 50.36 7.15 7.13
CA ARG A 2 50.72 7.49 8.53
C ARG A 2 50.77 8.99 8.88
N ARG A 3 49.88 9.42 9.80
CA ARG A 3 50.14 10.12 11.09
C ARG A 3 48.80 10.52 11.74
N THR A 4 48.29 9.82 12.76
CA THR A 4 48.51 9.91 14.23
C THR A 4 47.93 11.16 14.93
N ALA A 5 47.06 10.89 15.92
CA ALA A 5 46.43 11.79 16.92
C ALA A 5 47.43 12.36 17.97
N PRO A 6 46.99 13.21 18.93
CA PRO A 6 46.48 12.73 20.25
C PRO A 6 45.31 13.58 20.84
N PHE A 7 44.32 13.02 21.56
CA PHE A 7 44.22 12.75 23.01
C PHE A 7 44.59 13.90 23.97
N PHE A 8 43.59 14.41 24.73
CA PHE A 8 43.78 15.10 26.01
C PHE A 8 42.68 14.70 27.01
N ALA A 9 43.14 14.24 28.18
CA ALA A 9 42.34 13.87 29.35
C ALA A 9 42.24 15.06 30.31
N GLY A 10 41.13 15.18 31.03
CA GLY A 10 40.92 16.20 32.07
C GLY A 10 40.08 15.65 33.23
N LEU A 11 40.78 15.16 34.26
CA LEU A 11 40.27 14.76 35.56
C LEU A 11 40.32 15.98 36.50
N LEU A 12 39.24 16.30 37.23
CA LEU A 12 39.29 17.33 38.27
C LEU A 12 38.40 16.97 39.46
N ALA A 13 38.97 17.21 40.64
CA ALA A 13 38.64 16.64 41.93
C ALA A 13 37.62 17.46 42.74
N LEU A 14 36.98 16.77 43.70
CA LEU A 14 36.16 17.31 44.79
C LEU A 14 36.92 18.28 45.71
N PRO A 15 36.17 19.09 46.48
CA PRO A 15 36.47 19.22 47.89
C PRO A 15 35.29 18.96 48.83
N LEU A 16 35.73 18.52 50.01
CA LEU A 16 35.10 18.09 51.24
C LEU A 16 34.55 19.27 52.06
N VAL A 17 33.35 19.17 52.65
CA VAL A 17 32.91 20.01 53.78
C VAL A 17 32.22 19.15 54.85
N LEU A 18 32.50 19.53 56.09
CA LEU A 18 32.47 18.81 57.35
C LEU A 18 31.08 18.53 57.96
N ALA A 19 31.08 17.53 58.83
CA ALA A 19 29.99 17.02 59.66
C ALA A 19 29.48 18.00 60.74
N GLY A 20 28.20 17.86 61.08
CA GLY A 20 27.60 18.21 62.36
C GLY A 20 26.77 17.02 62.85
N CYS A 21 27.04 16.56 64.06
CA CYS A 21 26.40 15.44 64.74
C CYS A 21 25.32 15.96 65.70
N ASP A 22 24.16 15.31 65.74
CA ASP A 22 23.19 15.22 66.86
C ASP A 22 22.32 13.99 66.53
N ASP A 23 22.52 12.80 67.12
CA ASP A 23 22.11 12.27 68.44
C ASP A 23 20.69 11.63 68.47
N GLU A 24 20.68 10.32 68.78
CA GLU A 24 19.59 9.48 69.36
C GLU A 24 18.46 8.87 68.47
N PRO A 25 17.79 7.76 68.89
CA PRO A 25 18.28 6.41 69.17
C PRO A 25 17.64 5.31 68.27
N ALA A 26 18.15 4.09 68.42
CA ALA A 26 17.79 2.87 67.70
C ALA A 26 16.31 2.44 67.79
N ALA A 27 15.76 2.03 66.64
CA ALA A 27 14.55 1.22 66.51
C ALA A 27 14.87 -0.12 65.82
N GLU A 28 14.14 -1.15 66.23
CA GLU A 28 14.35 -2.59 66.03
C GLU A 28 14.26 -3.07 64.57
N PRO A 29 14.80 -4.26 64.23
CA PRO A 29 14.77 -4.77 62.85
C PRO A 29 13.40 -5.36 62.51
N GLU A 30 12.67 -4.74 61.57
CA GLU A 30 11.47 -5.33 61.00
C GLU A 30 11.82 -6.50 60.07
N THR A 31 11.03 -7.57 60.22
CA THR A 31 11.14 -8.84 59.49
C THR A 31 10.71 -8.63 58.03
N PRO A 32 11.38 -9.22 57.02
CA PRO A 32 10.94 -9.04 55.64
C PRO A 32 9.61 -9.76 55.42
N ALA A 33 8.58 -8.99 55.05
CA ALA A 33 7.30 -9.51 54.62
C ALA A 33 7.49 -10.38 53.36
N THR A 34 6.95 -11.60 53.41
CA THR A 34 6.77 -12.48 52.27
C THR A 34 5.95 -11.77 51.20
N GLN A 35 6.55 -11.56 50.03
CA GLN A 35 5.89 -11.01 48.86
C GLN A 35 5.00 -12.12 48.27
N GLU A 36 3.68 -11.95 48.32
CA GLU A 36 2.73 -12.75 47.55
C GLU A 36 3.07 -12.61 46.05
N PRO A 37 2.99 -13.70 45.26
CA PRO A 37 3.19 -13.60 43.82
C PRO A 37 2.07 -12.76 43.22
N ALA A 38 2.46 -11.71 42.49
CA ALA A 38 1.54 -10.92 41.69
C ALA A 38 0.83 -11.84 40.69
N GLU A 39 -0.50 -11.94 40.81
CA GLU A 39 -1.34 -12.45 39.72
C GLU A 39 -1.18 -11.52 38.53
N GLU A 40 -0.60 -12.05 37.45
CA GLU A 40 -0.63 -11.41 36.14
C GLU A 40 -2.09 -11.25 35.71
N PRO A 41 -2.55 -10.06 35.30
CA PRO A 41 -3.85 -9.95 34.69
C PRO A 41 -3.78 -10.64 33.34
N THR A 42 -4.30 -11.86 33.28
CA THR A 42 -4.70 -12.52 32.05
C THR A 42 -5.85 -11.72 31.47
N ALA A 43 -5.51 -10.69 30.70
CA ALA A 43 -6.42 -10.15 29.71
C ALA A 43 -6.60 -11.25 28.66
N GLU A 44 -7.60 -12.11 28.88
CA GLU A 44 -8.22 -12.82 27.77
C GLU A 44 -8.63 -11.74 26.77
N ALA A 45 -7.86 -11.61 25.69
CA ALA A 45 -8.29 -10.87 24.53
C ALA A 45 -9.56 -11.60 24.06
N GLU A 46 -10.73 -11.07 24.41
CA GLU A 46 -11.98 -11.46 23.77
C GLU A 46 -11.71 -11.32 22.27
N ALA A 47 -11.68 -12.46 21.57
CA ALA A 47 -11.61 -12.51 20.13
C ALA A 47 -12.91 -11.87 19.62
N THR A 48 -12.91 -10.54 19.52
CA THR A 48 -14.00 -9.78 18.94
C THR A 48 -14.17 -10.31 17.53
N GLU A 49 -15.37 -10.83 17.23
CA GLU A 49 -15.72 -11.25 15.88
C GLU A 49 -15.31 -10.14 14.91
N PRO A 50 -14.74 -10.48 13.74
CA PRO A 50 -14.31 -9.49 12.77
C PRO A 50 -15.47 -8.54 12.47
N PRO A 51 -15.22 -7.24 12.28
CA PRO A 51 -16.29 -6.29 11.99
C PRO A 51 -17.12 -6.80 10.82
N GLY A 52 -18.44 -6.62 10.91
CA GLY A 52 -19.37 -6.98 9.83
C GLY A 52 -19.20 -6.07 8.61
N PRO A 53 -19.83 -6.41 7.47
CA PRO A 53 -19.71 -5.62 6.25
C PRO A 53 -20.26 -4.20 6.43
N PRO A 54 -19.71 -3.20 5.71
CA PRO A 54 -20.22 -1.83 5.71
C PRO A 54 -21.64 -1.74 5.11
N GLU A 55 -22.33 -0.63 5.38
CA GLU A 55 -23.67 -0.37 4.85
C GLU A 55 -23.70 -0.35 3.31
N ASP A 56 -22.78 0.39 2.69
CA ASP A 56 -22.50 0.27 1.27
C ASP A 56 -21.47 -0.85 1.05
N ASN A 57 -21.95 -1.96 0.50
CA ASN A 57 -21.18 -3.17 0.24
C ASN A 57 -21.16 -3.50 -1.27
N SER A 58 -21.29 -2.49 -2.12
CA SER A 58 -21.28 -2.64 -3.58
C SER A 58 -19.86 -2.81 -4.14
N GLU A 59 -18.86 -2.24 -3.45
CA GLU A 59 -17.44 -2.32 -3.81
C GLU A 59 -16.59 -2.80 -2.62
N ALA A 60 -15.45 -3.42 -2.94
CA ALA A 60 -14.45 -3.79 -1.95
C ALA A 60 -13.03 -3.55 -2.47
N CYS A 61 -12.22 -2.94 -1.61
CA CYS A 61 -10.77 -2.95 -1.75
C CYS A 61 -10.21 -4.21 -1.08
N ALA A 62 -9.26 -4.88 -1.73
CA ALA A 62 -8.62 -6.06 -1.19
C ALA A 62 -7.09 -5.98 -1.20
N ARG A 63 -6.52 -6.46 -0.10
CA ARG A 63 -5.09 -6.67 0.08
C ARG A 63 -4.86 -8.10 0.54
N MET A 64 -4.07 -8.89 -0.18
CA MET A 64 -3.94 -10.33 0.08
C MET A 64 -2.50 -10.79 0.28
N VAL A 65 -2.37 -11.88 1.03
CA VAL A 65 -1.19 -12.75 1.04
C VAL A 65 -1.57 -14.04 0.33
N MET A 66 -0.69 -14.53 -0.54
CA MET A 66 -0.88 -15.77 -1.28
C MET A 66 0.26 -16.73 -0.99
N VAL A 67 -0.06 -17.97 -0.71
CA VAL A 67 0.88 -19.06 -0.48
C VAL A 67 0.58 -20.19 -1.46
N ALA A 68 1.34 -20.24 -2.56
CA ALA A 68 1.27 -21.30 -3.56
C ALA A 68 1.68 -22.68 -3.01
N TRP A 69 1.46 -23.75 -3.75
CA TRP A 69 2.11 -25.04 -3.51
C TRP A 69 2.65 -25.59 -4.83
N GLN A 70 3.46 -26.64 -4.76
CA GLN A 70 3.98 -27.29 -5.96
C GLN A 70 2.84 -27.78 -6.86
N GLY A 71 2.74 -27.23 -8.06
CA GLY A 71 1.71 -27.57 -9.04
C GLY A 71 0.42 -26.76 -8.93
N ALA A 72 0.35 -25.75 -8.04
CA ALA A 72 -0.71 -24.74 -8.11
C ALA A 72 -0.60 -23.92 -9.41
N ALA A 73 -1.70 -23.34 -9.86
CA ALA A 73 -1.73 -22.52 -11.07
C ALA A 73 -0.77 -21.33 -10.93
N HIS A 74 0.08 -21.13 -11.94
CA HIS A 74 1.08 -20.06 -11.97
C HIS A 74 2.15 -20.11 -10.86
N ALA A 75 2.23 -21.20 -10.09
CA ALA A 75 3.29 -21.36 -9.10
C ALA A 75 4.67 -21.42 -9.77
N PRO A 76 5.66 -20.62 -9.33
CA PRO A 76 7.03 -20.73 -9.80
C PRO A 76 7.59 -22.13 -9.53
N GLU A 77 8.47 -22.63 -10.40
CA GLU A 77 9.14 -23.94 -10.21
C GLU A 77 9.99 -24.03 -8.93
N THR A 78 10.33 -22.86 -8.35
CA THR A 78 11.03 -22.76 -7.07
C THR A 78 10.16 -23.17 -5.87
N ILE A 79 8.83 -23.24 -6.04
CA ILE A 79 7.90 -23.67 -4.98
C ILE A 79 7.84 -25.20 -4.94
N THR A 80 8.48 -25.77 -3.91
CA THR A 80 8.58 -27.23 -3.71
C THR A 80 7.70 -27.76 -2.57
N ARG A 81 7.09 -26.87 -1.79
CA ARG A 81 6.22 -27.24 -0.66
C ARG A 81 4.91 -27.89 -1.12
N SER A 82 4.43 -28.80 -0.30
CA SER A 82 3.15 -29.48 -0.45
C SER A 82 1.97 -28.54 -0.20
N LYS A 83 0.78 -29.00 -0.56
CA LYS A 83 -0.47 -28.28 -0.31
C LYS A 83 -0.77 -28.14 1.20
N GLU A 84 -0.40 -29.13 2.02
CA GLU A 84 -0.56 -29.07 3.47
C GLU A 84 0.36 -28.01 4.08
N GLU A 85 1.65 -28.03 3.74
CA GLU A 85 2.63 -27.03 4.20
C GLU A 85 2.26 -25.61 3.75
N ALA A 86 1.70 -25.45 2.54
CA ALA A 86 1.22 -24.15 2.07
C ALA A 86 0.06 -23.62 2.91
N ARG A 87 -0.86 -24.50 3.35
CA ARG A 87 -1.98 -24.13 4.22
C ARG A 87 -1.50 -23.69 5.60
N GLU A 88 -0.65 -24.51 6.24
CA GLU A 88 -0.09 -24.19 7.55
C GLU A 88 0.67 -22.86 7.52
N ARG A 89 1.43 -22.62 6.45
CA ARG A 89 2.11 -21.35 6.23
C ARG A 89 1.14 -20.18 6.06
N ALA A 90 0.06 -20.33 5.28
CA ALA A 90 -0.94 -19.29 5.12
C ALA A 90 -1.65 -18.96 6.45
N GLU A 91 -2.00 -19.98 7.24
CA GLU A 91 -2.61 -19.82 8.57
C GLU A 91 -1.65 -19.12 9.54
N ALA A 92 -0.37 -19.48 9.54
CA ALA A 92 0.65 -18.83 10.36
C ALA A 92 0.86 -17.35 9.98
N LEU A 93 0.88 -17.03 8.68
CA LEU A 93 0.99 -15.65 8.19
C LEU A 93 -0.26 -14.84 8.54
N ARG A 94 -1.46 -15.43 8.46
CA ARG A 94 -2.70 -14.78 8.89
C ARG A 94 -2.68 -14.46 10.38
N ALA A 95 -2.24 -15.40 11.22
CA ALA A 95 -2.13 -15.21 12.66
C ALA A 95 -1.14 -14.08 13.03
N ARG A 96 -0.06 -13.89 12.27
CA ARG A 96 0.85 -12.74 12.42
C ARG A 96 0.14 -11.41 12.20
N VAL A 97 -0.68 -11.33 11.14
CA VAL A 97 -1.45 -10.12 10.83
C VAL A 97 -2.53 -9.88 11.88
N GLU A 98 -3.22 -10.92 12.36
CA GLU A 98 -4.15 -10.81 13.50
C GLU A 98 -3.44 -10.35 14.78
N GLY A 99 -2.17 -10.73 14.96
CA GLY A 99 -1.29 -10.28 16.03
C GLY A 99 -0.80 -8.83 15.92
N GLY A 100 -1.21 -8.11 14.87
CA GLY A 100 -0.94 -6.67 14.67
C GLY A 100 0.18 -6.36 13.68
N GLU A 101 0.77 -7.36 13.01
CA GLU A 101 1.69 -7.10 11.90
C GLU A 101 0.93 -6.55 10.69
N ALA A 102 1.49 -5.55 10.01
CA ALA A 102 0.82 -4.97 8.85
C ALA A 102 0.78 -5.98 7.71
N LEU A 103 -0.41 -6.29 7.17
CA LEU A 103 -0.55 -7.21 6.02
C LEU A 103 0.33 -6.76 4.84
N ALA A 104 0.49 -5.45 4.68
CA ALA A 104 1.37 -4.84 3.69
C ALA A 104 2.83 -5.29 3.75
N GLU A 105 3.36 -5.48 4.94
CA GLU A 105 4.73 -5.92 5.18
C GLU A 105 4.84 -7.42 4.93
N VAL A 106 3.97 -8.20 5.56
CA VAL A 106 3.88 -9.66 5.37
C VAL A 106 3.76 -10.02 3.89
N ALA A 107 2.92 -9.31 3.14
CA ALA A 107 2.73 -9.57 1.72
C ALA A 107 3.95 -9.22 0.86
N ARG A 108 4.75 -8.19 1.22
CA ARG A 108 5.99 -7.87 0.47
C ARG A 108 7.05 -8.94 0.67
N GLU A 109 7.13 -9.49 1.87
CA GLU A 109 8.21 -10.37 2.28
C GLU A 109 7.91 -11.85 2.00
N GLU A 110 6.66 -12.28 2.20
CA GLU A 110 6.33 -13.70 2.33
C GLU A 110 5.34 -14.22 1.27
N SER A 111 4.66 -13.33 0.54
CA SER A 111 3.66 -13.70 -0.45
C SER A 111 4.29 -14.21 -1.74
N ASP A 112 3.77 -15.32 -2.26
CA ASP A 112 4.21 -15.91 -3.53
C ASP A 112 3.45 -15.36 -4.73
N ALA A 113 2.74 -14.23 -4.58
CA ALA A 113 2.11 -13.48 -5.67
C ALA A 113 2.95 -12.24 -6.02
N PRO A 114 3.91 -12.29 -6.97
CA PRO A 114 4.90 -11.22 -7.14
C PRO A 114 4.28 -9.86 -7.49
N SER A 115 3.20 -9.86 -8.28
CA SER A 115 2.52 -8.64 -8.73
C SER A 115 1.82 -7.90 -7.59
N SER A 116 1.11 -8.62 -6.71
CA SER A 116 0.48 -8.00 -5.56
C SER A 116 1.50 -7.76 -4.46
N ALA A 117 2.43 -8.68 -4.20
CA ALA A 117 3.51 -8.55 -3.20
C ALA A 117 4.31 -7.26 -3.36
N ALA A 118 4.70 -6.88 -4.58
CA ALA A 118 5.41 -5.60 -4.82
C ALA A 118 4.60 -4.37 -4.38
N ARG A 119 3.27 -4.47 -4.35
CA ARG A 119 2.32 -3.45 -3.86
C ARG A 119 1.84 -3.76 -2.43
N GLY A 120 2.57 -4.63 -1.74
CA GLY A 120 2.29 -5.24 -0.44
C GLY A 120 0.95 -5.96 -0.35
N GLY A 121 0.53 -6.63 -1.41
CA GLY A 121 -0.66 -7.46 -1.44
C GLY A 121 -1.88 -6.78 -2.04
N ALA A 122 -1.82 -5.48 -2.40
CA ALA A 122 -2.96 -4.81 -3.03
C ALA A 122 -3.33 -5.52 -4.34
N ILE A 123 -4.60 -5.92 -4.47
CA ILE A 123 -5.15 -6.44 -5.73
C ILE A 123 -6.05 -5.43 -6.42
N GLY A 124 -6.64 -4.51 -5.65
CA GLY A 124 -7.38 -3.37 -6.16
C GLY A 124 -8.72 -3.18 -5.48
N THR A 125 -9.51 -2.25 -6.02
CA THR A 125 -10.89 -1.95 -5.67
C THR A 125 -11.77 -2.42 -6.82
N PHE A 126 -12.78 -3.23 -6.50
CA PHE A 126 -13.69 -3.79 -7.48
C PHE A 126 -15.12 -3.68 -7.01
N ALA A 127 -16.03 -3.35 -7.93
CA ALA A 127 -17.44 -3.62 -7.75
C ALA A 127 -17.65 -5.13 -7.62
N ARG A 128 -18.62 -5.52 -6.80
CA ARG A 128 -18.93 -6.93 -6.58
C ARG A 128 -19.32 -7.63 -7.87
N GLU A 129 -20.08 -6.95 -8.74
CA GLU A 129 -20.50 -7.49 -10.03
C GLU A 129 -19.36 -7.67 -11.03
N ASP A 130 -18.30 -6.86 -10.91
CA ASP A 130 -17.10 -6.89 -11.73
C ASP A 130 -15.92 -7.56 -11.03
N TRP A 131 -16.20 -8.38 -10.01
CA TRP A 131 -15.15 -9.04 -9.24
C TRP A 131 -14.27 -9.91 -10.14
N PRO A 132 -12.93 -9.78 -10.09
CA PRO A 132 -12.06 -10.51 -11.01
C PRO A 132 -12.21 -12.03 -10.84
N ALA A 133 -12.52 -12.73 -11.93
CA ALA A 133 -12.69 -14.18 -11.92
C ALA A 133 -11.46 -14.93 -11.35
N LEU A 134 -10.26 -14.38 -11.58
CA LEU A 134 -9.02 -14.90 -10.99
C LEU A 134 -9.11 -14.97 -9.46
N HIS A 135 -9.77 -14.03 -8.81
CA HIS A 135 -9.91 -13.95 -7.35
C HIS A 135 -11.29 -14.38 -6.86
N GLY A 136 -12.07 -15.13 -7.64
CA GLY A 136 -13.46 -15.48 -7.32
C GLY A 136 -13.65 -16.13 -5.94
N ALA A 137 -12.70 -16.97 -5.52
CA ALA A 137 -12.76 -17.60 -4.19
C ALA A 137 -12.68 -16.61 -3.01
N LEU A 138 -12.17 -15.39 -3.23
CA LEU A 138 -12.11 -14.33 -2.22
C LEU A 138 -13.38 -13.49 -2.13
N GLU A 139 -14.25 -13.50 -3.15
CA GLU A 139 -15.37 -12.56 -3.23
C GLU A 139 -16.29 -12.67 -2.00
N GLU A 140 -16.93 -13.81 -1.81
CA GLU A 140 -17.88 -14.00 -0.71
C GLU A 140 -17.23 -13.79 0.67
N PRO A 141 -16.06 -14.37 0.99
CA PRO A 141 -15.38 -14.11 2.26
C PRO A 141 -15.03 -12.65 2.51
N LEU A 142 -14.61 -11.91 1.48
CA LEU A 142 -14.22 -10.51 1.62
C LEU A 142 -15.43 -9.60 1.82
N PHE A 143 -16.50 -9.81 1.04
CA PHE A 143 -17.73 -9.03 1.17
C PHE A 143 -18.54 -9.38 2.43
N ALA A 144 -18.19 -10.47 3.13
CA ALA A 144 -18.76 -10.85 4.41
C ALA A 144 -18.09 -10.17 5.61
N VAL A 145 -16.92 -9.55 5.42
CA VAL A 145 -16.18 -8.88 6.50
C VAL A 145 -16.14 -7.37 6.31
N GLY A 146 -15.91 -6.65 7.39
CA GLY A 146 -15.81 -5.20 7.47
C GLY A 146 -14.43 -4.68 7.10
N VAL A 147 -14.33 -3.36 6.94
CA VAL A 147 -13.05 -2.71 6.65
C VAL A 147 -12.05 -2.97 7.78
N GLY A 148 -10.83 -3.37 7.42
CA GLY A 148 -9.75 -3.76 8.31
C GLY A 148 -9.80 -5.23 8.78
N ALA A 149 -10.86 -5.98 8.47
CA ALA A 149 -10.96 -7.38 8.84
C ALA A 149 -10.26 -8.31 7.85
N LEU A 150 -9.82 -9.46 8.35
CA LEU A 150 -9.26 -10.54 7.54
C LEU A 150 -10.30 -11.58 7.17
N THR A 151 -10.25 -12.06 5.93
CA THR A 151 -10.92 -13.29 5.54
C THR A 151 -10.27 -14.50 6.22
N PRO A 152 -10.96 -15.65 6.29
CA PRO A 152 -10.30 -16.94 6.51
C PRO A 152 -9.24 -17.21 5.44
N VAL A 153 -8.37 -18.18 5.71
CA VAL A 153 -7.54 -18.78 4.67
C VAL A 153 -8.44 -19.59 3.74
N ILE A 154 -8.48 -19.18 2.48
CA ILE A 154 -9.25 -19.82 1.41
C ILE A 154 -8.33 -20.60 0.48
N GLU A 155 -8.85 -21.65 -0.11
CA GLU A 155 -8.17 -22.36 -1.19
C GLU A 155 -8.59 -21.79 -2.54
N ALA A 156 -7.62 -21.46 -3.41
CA ALA A 156 -7.83 -21.06 -4.79
C ALA A 156 -6.88 -21.84 -5.71
N ASP A 157 -7.15 -21.84 -7.02
CA ASP A 157 -6.36 -22.60 -7.99
C ASP A 157 -4.86 -22.23 -7.98
N TYR A 158 -4.54 -20.99 -7.63
CA TYR A 158 -3.18 -20.45 -7.58
C TYR A 158 -2.48 -20.58 -6.22
N GLY A 159 -3.16 -21.06 -5.18
CA GLY A 159 -2.61 -21.10 -3.83
C GLY A 159 -3.65 -20.95 -2.72
N TYR A 160 -3.20 -21.02 -1.49
CA TYR A 160 -3.99 -20.54 -0.36
C TYR A 160 -3.86 -19.02 -0.26
N ALA A 161 -4.95 -18.34 0.05
CA ALA A 161 -4.96 -16.90 0.22
C ALA A 161 -5.76 -16.49 1.44
N PHE A 162 -5.37 -15.39 2.06
CA PHE A 162 -6.27 -14.61 2.92
C PHE A 162 -6.12 -13.14 2.53
N ALA A 163 -7.18 -12.38 2.73
CA ALA A 163 -7.21 -10.98 2.38
C ALA A 163 -7.70 -10.13 3.56
N GLU A 164 -7.20 -8.91 3.63
CA GLU A 164 -7.79 -7.82 4.39
C GLU A 164 -8.70 -7.02 3.46
N ARG A 165 -9.89 -6.67 3.97
CA ARG A 165 -10.74 -5.68 3.31
C ARG A 165 -10.22 -4.28 3.62
N CYS A 166 -9.56 -3.65 2.66
CA CYS A 166 -9.13 -2.27 2.81
C CYS A 166 -10.29 -1.28 2.66
N ALA A 167 -10.10 -0.06 3.16
CA ALA A 167 -11.00 1.04 2.87
C ALA A 167 -10.98 1.32 1.36
N VAL A 168 -12.15 1.58 0.78
CA VAL A 168 -12.25 2.01 -0.61
C VAL A 168 -11.81 3.47 -0.68
N GLU A 169 -10.74 3.71 -1.44
CA GLU A 169 -10.25 5.04 -1.76
C GLU A 169 -10.32 5.22 -3.28
N LYS A 170 -10.94 6.31 -3.74
CA LYS A 170 -11.01 6.68 -5.15
C LYS A 170 -10.29 7.99 -5.40
N VAL A 171 -9.85 8.20 -6.64
CA VAL A 171 -9.32 9.46 -7.12
C VAL A 171 -9.95 9.81 -8.46
N HIS A 172 -10.40 11.05 -8.61
CA HIS A 172 -10.83 11.59 -9.90
C HIS A 172 -9.65 12.24 -10.62
N THR A 173 -9.33 11.78 -11.82
CA THR A 173 -8.20 12.33 -12.59
C THR A 173 -8.54 12.53 -14.05
N ARG A 174 -7.85 13.49 -14.66
CA ARG A 174 -7.68 13.56 -16.12
C ARG A 174 -6.21 13.49 -16.48
N HIS A 175 -5.91 13.05 -17.69
CA HIS A 175 -4.54 12.90 -18.14
C HIS A 175 -4.29 13.29 -19.60
N ILE A 176 -3.02 13.53 -19.92
CA ILE A 176 -2.51 13.62 -21.29
C ILE A 176 -1.49 12.51 -21.44
N LEU A 177 -1.68 11.62 -22.42
CA LEU A 177 -0.73 10.55 -22.74
C LEU A 177 0.08 10.89 -23.99
N VAL A 178 1.40 10.81 -23.86
CA VAL A 178 2.39 10.99 -24.92
C VAL A 178 3.21 9.70 -25.04
N ARG A 179 2.91 8.87 -26.04
CA ARG A 179 3.62 7.60 -26.30
C ARG A 179 4.99 7.82 -26.94
N TYR A 180 5.80 6.78 -27.08
CA TYR A 180 7.02 6.81 -27.89
C TYR A 180 7.18 5.49 -28.63
N ALA A 181 8.08 5.43 -29.59
CA ALA A 181 8.37 4.22 -30.34
C ALA A 181 8.73 3.06 -29.39
N GLY A 182 7.92 1.99 -29.40
CA GLY A 182 8.09 0.83 -28.53
C GLY A 182 7.32 0.86 -27.21
N ALA A 183 6.62 1.96 -26.89
CA ALA A 183 5.65 1.96 -25.81
C ALA A 183 4.46 1.05 -26.13
N LYS A 184 3.81 0.50 -25.10
CA LYS A 184 2.65 -0.37 -25.25
C LYS A 184 1.51 0.38 -25.96
N ASN A 185 0.94 -0.24 -26.99
CA ASN A 185 -0.11 0.33 -27.84
C ASN A 185 0.31 1.62 -28.59
N ALA A 186 1.60 1.88 -28.78
CA ALA A 186 2.05 2.89 -29.73
C ALA A 186 1.78 2.43 -31.17
N GLY A 187 1.19 3.30 -31.98
CA GLY A 187 1.02 3.05 -33.41
C GLY A 187 2.35 3.09 -34.16
N GLU A 188 2.41 2.46 -35.33
CA GLU A 188 3.63 2.42 -36.16
C GLU A 188 4.06 3.81 -36.65
N GLU A 189 3.12 4.77 -36.68
CA GLU A 189 3.35 6.17 -37.00
C GLU A 189 4.12 6.94 -35.91
N ILE A 190 4.20 6.41 -34.70
CA ILE A 190 4.90 7.04 -33.59
C ILE A 190 6.38 6.67 -33.66
N GLU A 191 7.14 7.46 -34.41
CA GLU A 191 8.60 7.27 -34.59
C GLU A 191 9.45 7.98 -33.53
N ARG A 192 8.83 8.88 -32.73
CA ARG A 192 9.55 9.67 -31.72
C ARG A 192 10.15 8.81 -30.62
N THR A 193 11.34 9.19 -30.18
CA THR A 193 12.07 8.57 -29.08
C THR A 193 11.42 8.86 -27.73
N GLN A 194 11.81 8.09 -26.72
CA GLN A 194 11.42 8.31 -25.33
C GLN A 194 11.82 9.72 -24.83
N GLU A 195 13.01 10.21 -25.21
CA GLU A 195 13.48 11.56 -24.83
C GLU A 195 12.63 12.66 -25.47
N GLU A 196 12.25 12.50 -26.74
CA GLU A 196 11.37 13.43 -27.44
C GLU A 196 9.95 13.44 -26.86
N ALA A 197 9.42 12.27 -26.49
CA ALA A 197 8.13 12.18 -25.80
C ALA A 197 8.16 12.88 -24.43
N LEU A 198 9.24 12.70 -23.65
CA LEU A 198 9.42 13.41 -22.38
C LEU A 198 9.52 14.92 -22.60
N ALA A 199 10.28 15.37 -23.59
CA ALA A 199 10.42 16.79 -23.91
C ALA A 199 9.08 17.42 -24.33
N LEU A 200 8.30 16.72 -25.17
CA LEU A 200 6.95 17.16 -25.53
C LEU A 200 6.04 17.22 -24.30
N THR A 201 6.06 16.19 -23.45
CA THR A 201 5.25 16.16 -22.22
C THR A 201 5.56 17.35 -21.31
N ARG A 202 6.85 17.71 -21.15
CA ARG A 202 7.26 18.91 -20.41
C ARG A 202 6.75 20.20 -21.05
N GLN A 203 6.81 20.31 -22.38
CA GLN A 203 6.29 21.46 -23.09
C GLN A 203 4.77 21.62 -22.90
N LEU A 204 4.01 20.52 -22.94
CA LEU A 204 2.57 20.54 -22.69
C LEU A 204 2.26 20.98 -21.26
N ARG A 205 3.07 20.56 -20.29
CA ARG A 205 2.95 21.01 -18.90
C ARG A 205 3.19 22.51 -18.77
N GLU A 206 4.25 23.04 -19.39
CA GLU A 206 4.55 24.48 -19.37
C GLU A 206 3.41 25.32 -19.95
N ARG A 207 2.70 24.81 -20.97
CA ARG A 207 1.50 25.45 -21.53
C ARG A 207 0.36 25.52 -20.51
N ILE A 208 0.09 24.41 -19.82
CA ILE A 208 -0.96 24.32 -18.81
C ILE A 208 -0.61 25.21 -17.59
N ASP A 209 0.64 25.16 -17.11
CA ASP A 209 1.14 26.05 -16.06
C ASP A 209 1.06 27.53 -16.49
N GLY A 210 1.18 27.79 -17.79
CA GLY A 210 1.00 29.11 -18.41
C GLY A 210 -0.46 29.57 -18.51
N GLY A 211 -1.42 28.76 -18.09
CA GLY A 211 -2.86 29.07 -18.04
C GLY A 211 -3.66 28.57 -19.25
N GLU A 212 -3.08 27.73 -20.10
CA GLU A 212 -3.86 27.04 -21.14
C GLU A 212 -4.77 25.98 -20.52
N ASP A 213 -5.98 25.82 -21.07
CA ASP A 213 -6.95 24.84 -20.56
C ASP A 213 -6.47 23.41 -20.82
N PHE A 214 -6.36 22.62 -19.74
CA PHE A 214 -5.89 21.23 -19.83
C PHE A 214 -6.73 20.38 -20.79
N ALA A 215 -8.05 20.54 -20.79
CA ALA A 215 -8.92 19.70 -21.61
C ALA A 215 -8.73 19.99 -23.11
N GLU A 216 -8.48 21.24 -23.49
CA GLU A 216 -8.08 21.57 -24.87
C GLU A 216 -6.73 20.96 -25.23
N VAL A 217 -5.71 21.11 -24.37
CA VAL A 217 -4.39 20.49 -24.61
C VAL A 217 -4.50 18.97 -24.73
N ALA A 218 -5.36 18.34 -23.92
CA ALA A 218 -5.63 16.91 -23.98
C ALA A 218 -6.31 16.49 -25.29
N ARG A 219 -7.32 17.23 -25.75
CA ARG A 219 -7.98 16.95 -27.04
C ARG A 219 -7.02 17.07 -28.23
N GLU A 220 -6.08 18.01 -28.16
CA GLU A 220 -5.12 18.26 -29.23
C GLU A 220 -3.96 17.27 -29.24
N HIS A 221 -3.48 16.85 -28.07
CA HIS A 221 -2.18 16.18 -27.94
C HIS A 221 -2.20 14.81 -27.26
N SER A 222 -3.26 14.48 -26.51
CA SER A 222 -3.32 13.18 -25.84
C SER A 222 -3.56 12.07 -26.87
N GLU A 223 -2.79 11.01 -26.76
CA GLU A 223 -2.92 9.83 -27.61
C GLU A 223 -3.77 8.73 -26.94
N ASP A 224 -4.37 9.04 -25.79
CA ASP A 224 -5.34 8.16 -25.13
C ASP A 224 -6.77 8.38 -25.65
N GLY A 225 -7.63 7.35 -25.59
CA GLY A 225 -9.04 7.47 -25.98
C GLY A 225 -9.85 8.44 -25.12
N SER A 226 -9.37 8.80 -23.93
CA SER A 226 -9.93 9.87 -23.09
C SER A 226 -9.73 11.28 -23.66
N ALA A 227 -8.86 11.47 -24.66
CA ALA A 227 -8.56 12.77 -25.26
C ALA A 227 -9.83 13.53 -25.65
N GLU A 228 -10.80 12.87 -26.30
CA GLU A 228 -12.07 13.47 -26.73
C GLU A 228 -12.88 14.07 -25.56
N ARG A 229 -12.74 13.49 -24.36
CA ARG A 229 -13.36 13.97 -23.11
C ARG A 229 -12.43 14.87 -22.30
N GLY A 230 -11.42 15.48 -22.92
CA GLY A 230 -10.47 16.35 -22.23
C GLY A 230 -9.51 15.59 -21.30
N GLY A 231 -9.28 14.29 -21.58
CA GLY A 231 -8.40 13.44 -20.80
C GLY A 231 -9.05 12.79 -19.58
N ASP A 232 -10.36 12.97 -19.36
CA ASP A 232 -11.07 12.50 -18.17
C ASP A 232 -11.16 10.96 -18.07
N LEU A 233 -10.69 10.46 -16.92
CA LEU A 233 -10.68 9.03 -16.55
C LEU A 233 -11.72 8.67 -15.48
N GLY A 234 -12.48 9.65 -14.96
CA GLY A 234 -13.47 9.46 -13.93
C GLY A 234 -12.89 9.16 -12.55
N SER A 235 -13.76 8.80 -11.61
CA SER A 235 -13.39 8.42 -10.24
C SER A 235 -13.04 6.93 -10.16
N VAL A 236 -11.76 6.65 -9.92
CA VAL A 236 -11.19 5.32 -10.04
C VAL A 236 -10.55 4.89 -8.72
N GLY A 237 -10.83 3.66 -8.28
CA GLY A 237 -10.24 3.06 -7.08
C GLY A 237 -8.82 2.55 -7.30
N ARG A 238 -8.10 2.26 -6.20
CA ARG A 238 -6.77 1.66 -6.26
C ARG A 238 -6.77 0.34 -7.04
N GLY A 239 -5.64 0.02 -7.67
CA GLY A 239 -5.39 -1.20 -8.44
C GLY A 239 -5.84 -1.16 -9.90
N LEU A 240 -6.51 -0.08 -10.35
CA LEU A 240 -7.02 0.06 -11.71
C LEU A 240 -6.07 0.82 -12.64
N PHE A 241 -5.12 1.60 -12.10
CA PHE A 241 -4.08 2.28 -12.87
C PHE A 241 -2.76 1.50 -12.90
N GLN A 242 -1.86 1.90 -13.82
CA GLN A 242 -0.48 1.42 -13.77
C GLN A 242 0.22 1.96 -12.51
N PRO A 243 1.11 1.20 -11.85
CA PRO A 243 1.65 1.59 -10.55
C PRO A 243 2.27 3.01 -10.50
N PRO A 244 3.08 3.46 -11.48
CA PRO A 244 3.63 4.82 -11.45
C PRO A 244 2.55 5.90 -11.58
N PHE A 245 1.52 5.64 -12.40
CA PHE A 245 0.39 6.56 -12.56
C PHE A 245 -0.43 6.63 -11.27
N GLU A 246 -0.74 5.47 -10.68
CA GLU A 246 -1.52 5.40 -9.44
C GLU A 246 -0.84 6.14 -8.29
N GLU A 247 0.46 5.89 -8.10
CA GLU A 247 1.24 6.54 -7.05
C GLU A 247 1.17 8.07 -7.19
N ALA A 248 1.39 8.58 -8.40
CA ALA A 248 1.28 10.00 -8.68
C ALA A 248 -0.15 10.53 -8.47
N ALA A 249 -1.16 9.87 -9.04
CA ALA A 249 -2.56 10.28 -8.96
C ALA A 249 -3.04 10.42 -7.51
N PHE A 250 -2.77 9.42 -6.66
CA PHE A 250 -3.17 9.44 -5.26
C PHE A 250 -2.31 10.37 -4.40
N ALA A 251 -1.11 10.74 -4.83
CA ALA A 251 -0.24 11.69 -4.14
C ALA A 251 -0.56 13.16 -4.46
N LEU A 252 -1.25 13.45 -5.56
CA LEU A 252 -1.62 14.81 -5.96
C LEU A 252 -2.68 15.40 -5.01
N GLU A 253 -2.54 16.69 -4.72
CA GLU A 253 -3.63 17.50 -4.16
C GLU A 253 -4.68 17.77 -5.23
N VAL A 254 -5.93 18.02 -4.82
CA VAL A 254 -7.01 18.37 -5.75
C VAL A 254 -6.65 19.67 -6.49
N GLY A 255 -6.75 19.64 -7.82
CA GLY A 255 -6.36 20.72 -8.73
C GLY A 255 -4.87 20.77 -9.06
N ALA A 256 -4.05 19.88 -8.50
CA ALA A 256 -2.62 19.84 -8.79
C ALA A 256 -2.31 19.06 -10.07
N LEU A 257 -1.28 19.53 -10.79
CA LEU A 257 -0.72 18.92 -11.99
C LEU A 257 0.60 18.20 -11.66
N SER A 258 0.75 16.97 -12.15
CA SER A 258 1.97 16.18 -11.94
C SER A 258 3.16 16.68 -12.76
N GLU A 259 4.36 16.23 -12.39
CA GLU A 259 5.46 16.10 -13.34
C GLU A 259 5.17 14.98 -14.36
N PRO A 260 5.89 14.89 -15.50
CA PRO A 260 5.76 13.76 -16.40
C PRO A 260 5.98 12.41 -15.70
N VAL A 261 4.98 11.55 -15.72
CA VAL A 261 5.00 10.21 -15.14
C VAL A 261 5.14 9.18 -16.24
N GLU A 262 6.19 8.35 -16.20
CA GLU A 262 6.38 7.30 -17.18
C GLU A 262 5.65 6.01 -16.79
N THR A 263 4.93 5.42 -17.74
CA THR A 263 4.43 4.05 -17.65
C THR A 263 4.79 3.27 -18.90
N VAL A 264 4.42 1.99 -18.93
CA VAL A 264 4.56 1.16 -20.14
C VAL A 264 3.83 1.71 -21.36
N TYR A 265 2.88 2.63 -21.19
CA TYR A 265 2.14 3.25 -22.30
C TYR A 265 2.79 4.52 -22.85
N GLY A 266 3.74 5.12 -22.12
CA GLY A 266 4.33 6.42 -22.46
C GLY A 266 4.42 7.35 -21.25
N PHE A 267 4.55 8.65 -21.52
CA PHE A 267 4.56 9.68 -20.50
C PHE A 267 3.16 10.26 -20.30
N HIS A 268 2.83 10.50 -19.03
CA HIS A 268 1.55 11.06 -18.61
C HIS A 268 1.75 12.40 -17.91
N LEU A 269 0.92 13.38 -18.23
CA LEU A 269 0.60 14.47 -17.29
C LEU A 269 -0.73 14.15 -16.64
N ILE A 270 -0.78 14.25 -15.32
CA ILE A 270 -1.94 13.86 -14.52
C ILE A 270 -2.40 15.08 -13.75
N GLU A 271 -3.67 15.41 -13.86
CA GLU A 271 -4.30 16.41 -13.00
C GLU A 271 -5.36 15.73 -12.14
N ARG A 272 -5.30 16.00 -10.83
CA ARG A 272 -6.34 15.53 -9.91
C ARG A 272 -7.50 16.50 -9.95
N LEU A 273 -8.68 15.98 -10.26
CA LEU A 273 -9.91 16.75 -10.22
C LEU A 273 -10.55 16.65 -8.82
N PRO A 274 -11.47 17.55 -8.48
CA PRO A 274 -12.35 17.34 -7.34
C PRO A 274 -13.09 16.01 -7.49
N ASP A 275 -13.24 15.30 -6.38
CA ASP A 275 -14.14 14.14 -6.36
C ASP A 275 -15.54 14.67 -6.72
N GLY A 276 -16.12 14.14 -7.79
CA GLY A 276 -17.46 14.55 -8.18
C GLY A 276 -18.44 14.17 -7.08
N GLU A 277 -19.36 15.08 -6.71
CA GLU A 277 -20.68 14.59 -6.31
C GLU A 277 -21.16 13.75 -7.50
N GLU A 278 -21.33 12.44 -7.32
CA GLU A 278 -21.94 11.58 -8.34
C GLU A 278 -23.11 12.35 -8.94
N ASP A 279 -23.05 12.60 -10.24
CA ASP A 279 -23.98 13.50 -10.92
C ASP A 279 -25.41 13.26 -10.42
N ALA A 280 -25.92 14.22 -9.65
CA ALA A 280 -27.35 14.48 -9.54
C ALA A 280 -27.79 14.96 -10.92
N ALA A 281 -27.83 14.03 -11.88
CA ALA A 281 -28.39 14.23 -13.19
C ALA A 281 -29.90 14.46 -13.02
N GLU A 282 -30.32 15.71 -13.11
CA GLU A 282 -31.71 16.11 -13.37
C GLU A 282 -32.20 15.65 -14.75
#